data_AF-A0A3R9JEE7-F1
#
_entry.id   AF-A0A3R9JEE7-F1
#
_cell.length_a   1.000
_cell.length_b   1.000
_cell.length_c   1.000
_cell.angle_alpha   90.00
_cell.angle_beta   90.00
_cell.angle_gamma   90.00
#
_symmetry.space_group_name_H-M   'P 1'
#
loop_
_entity.id
_entity.type
_entity.pdbx_description
1 polymer ?
#
loop_
_entity_poly.entity_id
_entity_poly.type
_entity_poly.pdbx_seq_one_letter_code
_entity_poly.pdbx_strand_id
1 'polypeptide(L)'
;MNYNVKYLLSGIFVLVFIGFLVWMRYFNQRKEEEHSDVSFEARLDSEVKALYKQLGLGEEPNYFLAYRYLHPWFNLAILPPTVEIFLTKIALVMVTPDELLIRNLGNGMTFTSEHHRDLRQGLIRIPKSEMKEFEIRNWKRVFIFGDFLTIKTSQHSYYLQVRDDGLQKGSLSTKHFSDLKRQDFLGLLTDKRTF
;
A
#
# COMPACT_ATOMS: atom_id res chain seq x y z
N MET A 1 -43.01 29.65 -4.92
CA MET A 1 -42.29 28.97 -3.81
C MET A 1 -41.83 27.57 -4.25
N ASN A 2 -41.00 27.46 -5.30
CA ASN A 2 -40.71 26.18 -5.97
C ASN A 2 -39.21 25.91 -6.22
N TYR A 3 -38.34 26.89 -5.88
CA TYR A 3 -36.90 26.78 -6.10
C TYR A 3 -36.20 26.00 -4.98
N ASN A 4 -36.60 26.16 -3.71
CA ASN A 4 -35.98 25.46 -2.58
C ASN A 4 -36.18 23.94 -2.60
N VAL A 5 -37.33 23.45 -3.08
CA VAL A 5 -37.62 22.01 -3.11
C VAL A 5 -36.75 21.28 -4.14
N LYS A 6 -36.46 21.91 -5.29
CA LYS A 6 -35.57 21.35 -6.31
C LYS A 6 -34.14 21.21 -5.82
N TYR A 7 -33.61 22.22 -5.11
CA TYR A 7 -32.26 22.14 -4.55
C TYR A 7 -32.16 21.13 -3.40
N LEU A 8 -33.21 21.01 -2.59
CA LEU A 8 -33.26 20.02 -1.51
C LEU A 8 -33.32 18.59 -2.06
N LEU A 9 -34.15 18.33 -3.07
CA LEU A 9 -34.21 17.05 -3.78
C LEU A 9 -32.91 16.73 -4.52
N SER A 10 -32.30 17.73 -5.17
CA SER A 10 -31.00 17.57 -5.82
C SER A 10 -29.90 17.25 -4.82
N GLY A 11 -29.89 17.86 -3.63
CA GLY A 11 -28.94 17.58 -2.57
C GLY A 11 -29.08 16.16 -2.03
N ILE A 12 -30.32 15.71 -1.79
CA ILE A 12 -30.61 14.33 -1.35
C ILE A 12 -30.19 13.32 -2.43
N PHE A 13 -30.49 13.61 -3.70
CA PHE A 13 -30.10 12.74 -4.81
C PHE A 13 -28.58 12.58 -4.89
N VAL A 14 -27.81 13.66 -4.75
CA VAL A 14 -26.34 13.60 -4.74
C VAL A 14 -25.83 12.76 -3.58
N LEU A 15 -26.38 12.90 -2.37
CA LEU A 15 -25.97 12.11 -1.21
C LEU A 15 -26.28 10.61 -1.38
N VAL A 16 -27.47 10.28 -1.89
CA VAL A 16 -27.86 8.90 -2.17
C VAL A 16 -27.03 8.32 -3.31
N PHE A 17 -26.72 9.10 -4.35
CA PHE A 17 -25.89 8.66 -5.46
C PHE A 17 -24.44 8.42 -5.03
N ILE A 18 -23.87 9.27 -4.19
CA ILE A 18 -22.55 9.04 -3.58
C ILE A 18 -22.59 7.78 -2.70
N GLY A 19 -23.60 7.62 -1.85
CA GLY A 19 -23.78 6.42 -1.04
C GLY A 19 -23.90 5.15 -1.90
N PHE A 20 -24.62 5.22 -3.02
CA PHE A 20 -24.76 4.13 -3.98
C PHE A 20 -23.45 3.82 -4.70
N LEU A 21 -22.66 4.82 -5.11
CA LEU A 21 -21.34 4.62 -5.70
C LEU A 21 -20.36 3.99 -4.71
N VAL A 22 -20.40 4.41 -3.44
CA VAL A 22 -19.60 3.80 -2.36
C VAL A 22 -20.03 2.36 -2.13
N TRP A 23 -21.33 2.08 -2.13
CA TRP A 23 -21.86 0.73 -1.96
C TRP A 23 -21.54 -0.19 -3.15
N MET A 24 -21.70 0.29 -4.38
CA MET A 24 -21.31 -0.42 -5.60
C MET A 24 -19.82 -0.75 -5.61
N ARG A 25 -18.96 0.20 -5.22
CA ARG A 25 -17.52 -0.05 -5.07
C ARG A 25 -17.26 -1.11 -4.03
N TYR A 26 -17.89 -1.03 -2.86
CA TYR A 26 -17.74 -2.01 -1.78
C TYR A 26 -18.18 -3.43 -2.22
N PHE A 27 -19.29 -3.54 -2.97
CA PHE A 27 -19.81 -4.82 -3.43
C PHE A 27 -19.02 -5.42 -4.60
N ASN A 28 -18.56 -4.59 -5.55
CA ASN A 28 -17.72 -5.07 -6.64
C ASN A 28 -16.33 -5.49 -6.13
N GLN A 29 -15.74 -4.74 -5.19
CA GLN A 29 -14.50 -5.14 -4.53
C GLN A 29 -14.64 -6.53 -3.87
N ARG A 30 -15.67 -6.74 -3.04
CA ARG A 30 -15.88 -8.04 -2.39
C ARG A 30 -16.06 -9.21 -3.36
N LYS A 31 -16.69 -9.01 -4.52
CA LYS A 31 -16.97 -10.09 -5.49
C LYS A 31 -15.75 -10.47 -6.33
N GLU A 32 -14.82 -9.54 -6.58
CA GLU A 32 -13.57 -9.81 -7.28
C GLU A 32 -12.47 -10.31 -6.33
N GLU A 33 -12.50 -9.90 -5.07
CA GLU A 33 -11.54 -10.26 -4.00
C GLU A 33 -11.62 -11.77 -3.65
N GLU A 34 -12.81 -12.35 -3.42
CA GLU A 34 -12.94 -13.69 -2.82
C GLU A 34 -12.46 -14.89 -3.70
N HIS A 35 -12.30 -14.71 -5.01
CA HIS A 35 -11.80 -15.76 -5.92
C HIS A 35 -10.46 -15.45 -6.58
N SER A 36 -10.05 -14.17 -6.65
CA SER A 36 -8.77 -13.79 -7.26
C SER A 36 -7.62 -13.69 -6.25
N ASP A 37 -7.92 -13.36 -4.99
CA ASP A 37 -6.91 -13.02 -3.97
C ASP A 37 -6.02 -14.20 -3.57
N VAL A 38 -6.59 -15.40 -3.41
CA VAL A 38 -5.82 -16.62 -3.05
C VAL A 38 -4.81 -16.98 -4.15
N SER A 39 -5.19 -16.80 -5.41
CA SER A 39 -4.33 -17.10 -6.56
C SER A 39 -3.23 -16.05 -6.74
N PHE A 40 -3.52 -14.79 -6.45
CA PHE A 40 -2.58 -13.69 -6.53
C PHE A 40 -1.53 -13.75 -5.41
N GLU A 41 -1.94 -13.94 -4.16
CA GLU A 41 -1.02 -13.99 -3.03
C GLU A 41 -0.05 -15.17 -3.12
N ALA A 42 -0.54 -16.36 -3.45
CA ALA A 42 0.30 -17.54 -3.61
C ALA A 42 1.32 -17.38 -4.75
N ARG A 43 0.91 -16.72 -5.84
CA ARG A 43 1.80 -16.41 -6.96
C ARG A 43 2.83 -15.35 -6.57
N LEU A 44 2.42 -14.25 -5.93
CA LEU A 44 3.32 -13.19 -5.48
C LEU A 44 4.37 -13.75 -4.51
N ASP A 45 3.95 -14.57 -3.54
CA ASP A 45 4.85 -15.25 -2.61
C ASP A 45 5.89 -16.11 -3.36
N SER A 46 5.46 -16.88 -4.36
CA SER A 46 6.36 -17.67 -5.20
C SER A 46 7.36 -16.81 -5.99
N GLU A 47 6.91 -15.71 -6.59
CA GLU A 47 7.77 -14.77 -7.34
C GLU A 47 8.78 -14.08 -6.41
N VAL A 48 8.38 -13.69 -5.20
CA VAL A 48 9.26 -13.08 -4.20
C VAL A 48 10.29 -14.11 -3.69
N LYS A 49 9.88 -15.35 -3.39
CA LYS A 49 10.82 -16.42 -3.00
C LYS A 49 11.86 -16.68 -4.08
N ALA A 50 11.44 -16.72 -5.35
CA ALA A 50 12.35 -16.87 -6.47
C ALA A 50 13.34 -15.70 -6.54
N LEU A 51 12.88 -14.46 -6.35
CA LEU A 51 13.76 -13.29 -6.32
C LEU A 51 14.74 -13.34 -5.14
N TYR A 52 14.30 -13.69 -3.94
CA TYR A 52 15.17 -13.84 -2.76
C TYR A 52 16.29 -14.85 -3.00
N LYS A 53 15.94 -16.01 -3.55
CA LYS A 53 16.93 -17.05 -3.92
C LYS A 53 17.92 -16.53 -4.96
N GLN A 54 17.46 -15.78 -5.95
CA GLN A 54 18.30 -15.20 -7.00
C GLN A 54 19.22 -14.09 -6.48
N LEU A 55 18.77 -13.32 -5.49
CA LEU A 55 19.55 -12.28 -4.83
C LEU A 55 20.45 -12.82 -3.70
N GLY A 56 20.31 -14.10 -3.33
CA GLY A 56 21.07 -14.73 -2.25
C GLY A 56 20.63 -14.29 -0.85
N LEU A 57 19.38 -13.85 -0.67
CA LEU A 57 18.87 -13.19 0.54
C LEU A 57 18.22 -14.14 1.56
N GLY A 58 18.49 -15.45 1.48
CA GLY A 58 17.90 -16.49 2.35
C GLY A 58 16.60 -17.09 1.82
N GLU A 59 15.99 -17.99 2.62
CA GLU A 59 14.87 -18.83 2.19
C GLU A 59 13.48 -18.26 2.53
N GLU A 60 13.35 -17.48 3.60
CA GLU A 60 12.06 -16.90 4.03
C GLU A 60 11.98 -15.40 3.74
N PRO A 61 11.20 -14.98 2.72
CA PRO A 61 11.11 -13.58 2.37
C PRO A 61 10.20 -12.81 3.32
N ASN A 62 10.74 -11.78 3.96
CA ASN A 62 9.95 -10.79 4.68
C ASN A 62 9.53 -9.68 3.71
N TYR A 63 8.27 -9.70 3.28
CA TYR A 63 7.75 -8.71 2.35
C TYR A 63 6.33 -8.27 2.69
N PHE A 64 5.97 -7.07 2.26
CA PHE A 64 4.62 -6.54 2.33
C PHE A 64 4.31 -5.61 1.15
N LEU A 65 3.02 -5.44 0.86
CA LEU A 65 2.51 -4.49 -0.10
C LEU A 65 2.20 -3.17 0.59
N ALA A 66 2.53 -2.07 -0.07
CA ALA A 66 2.24 -0.73 0.42
C ALA A 66 1.86 0.20 -0.73
N TYR A 67 1.03 1.18 -0.42
CA TYR A 67 0.73 2.30 -1.29
C TYR A 67 1.85 3.33 -1.22
N ARG A 68 2.51 3.58 -2.35
CA ARG A 68 3.59 4.54 -2.48
C ARG A 68 3.06 5.88 -2.98
N TYR A 69 3.39 6.93 -2.23
CA TYR A 69 3.09 8.31 -2.55
C TYR A 69 4.32 9.04 -3.09
N LEU A 70 4.08 10.00 -3.98
CA LEU A 70 5.14 10.88 -4.49
C LEU A 70 5.62 11.87 -3.41
N HIS A 71 4.73 12.28 -2.51
CA HIS A 71 4.99 13.26 -1.47
C HIS A 71 4.05 13.01 -0.27
N PRO A 72 4.46 13.27 0.98
CA PRO A 72 3.66 13.01 2.18
C PRO A 72 2.37 13.84 2.20
N TRP A 73 2.37 14.98 1.50
CA TRP A 73 1.16 15.79 1.33
C TRP A 73 0.04 15.07 0.59
N PHE A 74 0.34 14.11 -0.29
CA PHE A 74 -0.71 13.34 -0.97
C PHE A 74 -1.50 12.44 -0.02
N ASN A 75 -0.91 12.05 1.13
CA ASN A 75 -1.65 11.40 2.21
C ASN A 75 -2.44 12.41 3.07
N LEU A 76 -2.11 13.70 3.01
CA LEU A 76 -2.81 14.78 3.71
C LEU A 76 -3.99 15.37 2.92
N ALA A 77 -3.98 15.28 1.59
CA ALA A 77 -5.05 15.76 0.74
C ALA A 77 -6.20 14.75 0.68
N ILE A 78 -7.44 15.20 0.96
CA ILE A 78 -8.65 14.41 0.66
C ILE A 78 -8.83 14.45 -0.86
N LEU A 79 -8.24 13.48 -1.55
CA LEU A 79 -8.39 13.36 -2.99
C LEU A 79 -9.67 12.61 -3.33
N PRO A 80 -10.33 12.96 -4.45
CA PRO A 80 -11.36 12.09 -5.00
C PRO A 80 -10.79 10.69 -5.22
N PRO A 81 -11.56 9.62 -4.95
CA PRO A 81 -11.00 8.26 -4.97
C PRO A 81 -10.44 7.84 -6.33
N THR A 82 -10.95 8.40 -7.43
CA THR A 82 -10.42 8.23 -8.78
C THR A 82 -9.00 8.80 -8.90
N VAL A 83 -8.79 10.03 -8.45
CA VAL A 83 -7.47 10.69 -8.48
C VAL A 83 -6.47 9.96 -7.60
N GLU A 84 -6.91 9.49 -6.43
CA GLU A 84 -6.08 8.68 -5.52
C GLU A 84 -5.60 7.38 -6.19
N ILE A 85 -6.48 6.67 -6.89
CA ILE A 85 -6.16 5.44 -7.62
C ILE A 85 -5.10 5.67 -8.72
N PHE A 86 -5.14 6.82 -9.40
CA PHE A 86 -4.18 7.17 -10.45
C PHE A 86 -2.80 7.54 -9.89
N LEU A 87 -2.78 8.32 -8.81
CA LEU A 87 -1.55 8.90 -8.25
C LEU A 87 -0.80 7.92 -7.33
N THR A 88 -1.53 6.97 -6.75
CA THR A 88 -0.96 6.04 -5.78
C THR A 88 -0.45 4.80 -6.49
N LYS A 89 0.83 4.50 -6.31
CA LYS A 89 1.45 3.28 -6.85
C LYS A 89 1.36 2.18 -5.81
N ILE A 90 1.07 0.95 -6.22
CA ILE A 90 1.22 -0.21 -5.35
C ILE A 90 2.69 -0.65 -5.45
N ALA A 91 3.34 -0.73 -4.30
CA ALA A 91 4.74 -1.12 -4.16
C ALA A 91 4.84 -2.40 -3.34
N LEU A 92 5.66 -3.32 -3.82
CA LEU A 92 6.20 -4.42 -3.06
C LEU A 92 7.41 -3.92 -2.28
N VAL A 93 7.39 -4.13 -0.97
CA VAL A 93 8.50 -3.81 -0.07
C VAL A 93 9.03 -5.12 0.48
N MET A 94 10.31 -5.38 0.29
CA MET A 94 11.02 -6.53 0.80
C MET A 94 12.08 -6.06 1.79
N VAL A 95 12.21 -6.76 2.91
CA VAL A 95 13.02 -6.35 4.05
C VAL A 95 14.05 -7.42 4.35
N THR A 96 15.29 -6.97 4.52
CA THR A 96 16.42 -7.78 4.96
C THR A 96 17.13 -7.06 6.11
N PRO A 97 18.02 -7.73 6.87
CA PRO A 97 18.77 -7.07 7.95
C PRO A 97 19.67 -5.92 7.46
N ASP A 98 20.10 -5.95 6.20
CA ASP A 98 21.12 -5.07 5.63
C ASP A 98 20.56 -4.00 4.67
N GLU A 99 19.41 -4.25 4.06
CA GLU A 99 18.78 -3.35 3.10
C GLU A 99 17.26 -3.48 3.03
N LEU A 100 16.63 -2.42 2.55
CA LEU A 100 15.22 -2.38 2.18
C LEU A 100 15.10 -2.30 0.66
N LEU A 101 14.29 -3.16 0.08
CA LEU A 101 14.09 -3.28 -1.36
C LEU A 101 12.66 -2.85 -1.71
N ILE A 102 12.51 -1.91 -2.64
CA ILE A 102 11.20 -1.39 -3.07
C ILE A 102 11.02 -1.62 -4.57
N ARG A 103 9.92 -2.26 -4.95
CA ARG A 103 9.52 -2.45 -6.34
C ARG A 103 8.11 -1.91 -6.56
N ASN A 104 7.94 -0.99 -7.51
CA ASN A 104 6.61 -0.54 -7.91
C ASN A 104 5.97 -1.62 -8.83
N LEU A 105 4.82 -2.15 -8.43
CA LEU A 105 4.07 -3.16 -9.18
C LEU A 105 3.05 -2.54 -10.16
N GLY A 106 2.56 -1.34 -9.86
CA GLY A 106 1.56 -0.66 -10.71
C GLY A 106 0.88 0.48 -9.98
N ASN A 107 -0.30 0.88 -10.45
CA ASN A 107 -1.24 1.73 -9.71
C ASN A 107 -2.56 0.97 -9.48
N GLY A 108 -3.53 1.58 -8.79
CA GLY A 108 -4.77 0.88 -8.44
C GLY A 108 -5.65 0.43 -9.63
N MET A 109 -5.34 0.80 -10.88
CA MET A 109 -6.04 0.31 -12.08
C MET A 109 -5.26 -0.76 -12.85
N THR A 110 -3.93 -0.65 -12.90
CA THR A 110 -3.07 -1.58 -13.64
C THR A 110 -2.56 -2.73 -12.77
N PHE A 111 -2.89 -2.71 -11.47
CA PHE A 111 -2.47 -3.77 -10.55
C PHE A 111 -3.18 -5.09 -10.83
N THR A 112 -4.45 -5.04 -11.25
CA THR A 112 -5.26 -6.21 -11.58
C THR A 112 -5.19 -6.60 -13.07
N SER A 113 -4.87 -5.64 -13.96
CA SER A 113 -4.74 -5.88 -15.40
C SER A 113 -3.28 -6.07 -15.83
N GLU A 114 -2.91 -7.34 -15.94
CA GLU A 114 -1.92 -7.89 -16.88
C GLU A 114 -0.41 -7.56 -16.75
N HIS A 115 0.38 -8.62 -16.94
CA HIS A 115 1.80 -8.63 -17.34
C HIS A 115 2.78 -8.05 -16.31
N HIS A 116 3.01 -8.83 -15.25
CA HIS A 116 4.04 -8.55 -14.26
C HIS A 116 5.43 -8.57 -14.94
N ARG A 117 6.01 -7.38 -15.02
CA ARG A 117 7.40 -7.16 -15.44
C ARG A 117 8.31 -7.79 -14.39
N ASP A 118 9.39 -8.42 -14.84
CA ASP A 118 10.45 -8.99 -14.00
C ASP A 118 10.70 -8.13 -12.74
N LEU A 119 10.51 -8.72 -11.55
CA LEU A 119 10.65 -8.04 -10.26
C LEU A 119 12.04 -7.42 -10.07
N ARG A 120 13.05 -7.88 -10.83
CA ARG A 120 14.40 -7.31 -10.86
C ARG A 120 14.45 -5.92 -11.50
N GLN A 121 13.64 -5.68 -12.52
CA GLN A 121 13.71 -4.42 -13.26
C GLN A 121 13.15 -3.28 -12.42
N GLY A 122 13.92 -2.21 -12.22
CA GLY A 122 13.45 -1.06 -11.44
C GLY A 122 13.21 -1.40 -9.96
N LEU A 123 13.97 -2.37 -9.43
CA LEU A 123 14.13 -2.61 -8.01
C LEU A 123 14.97 -1.48 -7.41
N ILE A 124 14.44 -0.81 -6.40
CA ILE A 124 15.14 0.23 -5.66
C ILE A 124 15.73 -0.44 -4.43
N ARG A 125 17.06 -0.34 -4.27
CA ARG A 125 17.76 -0.87 -3.09
C ARG A 125 18.14 0.28 -2.18
N ILE A 126 17.82 0.17 -0.90
CA ILE A 126 18.13 1.15 0.13
C ILE A 126 18.96 0.43 1.20
N PRO A 127 20.30 0.50 1.12
CA PRO A 127 21.16 -0.06 2.14
C PRO A 127 20.91 0.59 3.50
N LYS A 128 21.06 -0.18 4.58
CA LYS A 128 20.99 0.31 5.96
C LYS A 128 21.93 1.48 6.21
N SER A 129 23.12 1.45 5.62
CA SER A 129 24.12 2.53 5.73
C SER A 129 23.67 3.86 5.09
N GLU A 130 22.76 3.82 4.13
CA GLU A 130 22.22 5.02 3.47
C GLU A 130 20.96 5.57 4.14
N MET A 131 20.37 4.77 5.04
CA MET A 131 19.11 5.08 5.71
C MET A 131 19.36 6.06 6.86
N LYS A 132 18.94 7.31 6.67
CA LYS A 132 19.05 8.37 7.68
C LYS A 132 17.88 8.35 8.65
N GLU A 133 16.70 8.05 8.12
CA GLU A 133 15.47 8.02 8.90
C GLU A 133 14.59 6.91 8.34
N PHE A 134 14.13 6.03 9.22
CA PHE A 134 13.04 5.11 8.97
C PHE A 134 12.11 5.16 10.16
N GLU A 135 10.97 5.81 9.94
CA GLU A 135 9.93 6.04 10.92
C GLU A 135 8.62 5.40 10.45
N ILE A 136 7.88 4.85 11.40
CA ILE A 136 6.50 4.37 11.21
C ILE A 136 5.59 5.23 12.06
N ARG A 137 4.46 5.66 11.50
CA ARG A 137 3.44 6.40 12.24
C ARG A 137 2.10 5.70 12.08
N ASN A 138 1.41 5.51 13.19
CA ASN A 138 0.03 5.08 13.15
C ASN A 138 -0.80 6.15 12.43
N TRP A 139 -1.54 5.75 11.41
CA TRP A 139 -2.31 6.66 10.57
C TRP A 139 -3.80 6.32 10.65
N LYS A 140 -4.56 7.21 11.30
CA LYS A 140 -6.02 7.10 11.41
C LYS A 140 -6.65 8.41 10.95
N ARG A 141 -7.20 8.43 9.74
CA ARG A 141 -7.92 9.61 9.24
C ARG A 141 -9.13 9.19 8.42
N VAL A 142 -10.29 9.75 8.76
CA VAL A 142 -11.58 9.70 8.04
C VAL A 142 -11.69 8.54 7.02
N PHE A 143 -12.13 7.37 7.51
CA PHE A 143 -12.33 6.12 6.76
C PHE A 143 -11.08 5.42 6.19
N ILE A 144 -9.86 5.93 6.41
CA ILE A 144 -8.60 5.30 6.02
C ILE A 144 -7.77 5.00 7.28
N PHE A 145 -7.56 3.70 7.52
CA PHE A 145 -6.79 3.18 8.65
C PHE A 145 -5.53 2.48 8.15
N GLY A 146 -4.43 2.60 8.88
CA GLY A 146 -3.19 1.94 8.53
C GLY A 146 -1.95 2.48 9.24
N ASP A 147 -0.78 2.12 8.73
CA ASP A 147 0.52 2.63 9.15
C ASP A 147 1.18 3.39 7.99
N PHE A 148 1.76 4.54 8.28
CA PHE A 148 2.49 5.35 7.32
C PHE A 148 3.99 5.27 7.60
N LEU A 149 4.75 4.83 6.61
CA LEU A 149 6.20 4.66 6.69
C LEU A 149 6.86 5.80 5.94
N THR A 150 7.86 6.41 6.58
CA THR A 150 8.73 7.41 5.97
C THR A 150 10.16 6.89 6.03
N ILE A 151 10.77 6.72 4.85
CA ILE A 151 12.17 6.31 4.71
C ILE A 151 12.92 7.45 4.02
N LYS A 152 13.92 8.04 4.67
CA LYS A 152 14.77 9.07 4.09
C LYS A 152 16.19 8.56 3.94
N THR A 153 16.73 8.76 2.75
CA THR A 153 18.15 8.56 2.44
C THR A 153 18.84 9.91 2.27
N SER A 154 20.14 9.91 1.99
CA SER A 154 20.88 11.14 1.67
C SER A 154 20.33 11.92 0.48
N GLN A 155 19.65 11.25 -0.46
CA GLN A 155 19.24 11.84 -1.74
C GLN A 155 17.72 11.78 -1.98
N HIS A 156 17.03 10.83 -1.35
CA HIS A 156 15.63 10.54 -1.65
C HIS A 156 14.81 10.35 -0.39
N SER A 157 13.50 10.57 -0.52
CA SER A 157 12.52 10.24 0.51
C SER A 157 11.43 9.37 -0.08
N TYR A 158 11.07 8.32 0.63
CA TYR A 158 10.07 7.33 0.24
C TYR A 158 8.95 7.35 1.26
N TYR A 159 7.73 7.46 0.74
CA TYR A 159 6.50 7.60 1.52
C TYR A 159 5.58 6.44 1.16
N LEU A 160 5.32 5.58 2.14
CA LEU A 160 4.57 4.35 1.94
C LEU A 160 3.43 4.28 2.97
N GLN A 161 2.32 3.69 2.59
CA GLN A 161 1.20 3.42 3.50
C GLN A 161 0.78 1.97 3.37
N VAL A 162 0.74 1.30 4.51
CA VAL A 162 0.11 -0.02 4.65
C VAL A 162 -1.29 0.26 5.19
N ARG A 163 -2.33 -0.08 4.42
CA ARG A 163 -3.73 0.21 4.75
C ARG A 163 -4.38 -1.04 5.33
N ASP A 164 -5.33 -0.85 6.22
CA ASP A 164 -6.25 -1.90 6.66
C ASP A 164 -7.50 -1.89 5.76
N ASP A 165 -7.29 -2.16 4.46
CA ASP A 165 -8.33 -2.22 3.42
C ASP A 165 -8.49 -3.65 2.86
N GLY A 166 -9.52 -3.89 2.03
CA GLY A 166 -9.83 -5.23 1.49
C GLY A 166 -8.67 -5.91 0.78
N LEU A 167 -7.81 -5.14 0.10
CA LEU A 167 -6.59 -5.60 -0.58
C LEU A 167 -5.49 -6.11 0.35
N GLN A 168 -5.53 -5.74 1.63
CA GLN A 168 -4.47 -6.05 2.59
C GLN A 168 -5.01 -6.84 3.79
N LYS A 169 -6.28 -6.72 4.14
CA LYS A 169 -6.85 -7.27 5.37
C LYS A 169 -6.87 -8.80 5.37
N GLY A 170 -6.03 -9.39 6.23
CA GLY A 170 -5.92 -10.84 6.37
C GLY A 170 -4.95 -11.51 5.40
N SER A 171 -4.29 -10.72 4.54
CA SER A 171 -3.27 -11.17 3.58
C SER A 171 -1.98 -11.63 4.25
N LEU A 172 -1.21 -12.47 3.56
CA LEU A 172 0.18 -12.80 3.97
C LEU A 172 1.04 -11.54 4.14
N SER A 173 0.82 -10.54 3.28
CA SER A 173 1.47 -9.22 3.34
C SER A 173 1.25 -8.52 4.69
N THR A 174 0.01 -8.46 5.20
CA THR A 174 -0.27 -7.81 6.50
C THR A 174 0.29 -8.58 7.68
N LYS A 175 0.33 -9.92 7.59
CA LYS A 175 0.99 -10.75 8.60
C LYS A 175 2.48 -10.44 8.66
N HIS A 176 3.17 -10.49 7.52
CA HIS A 176 4.60 -10.15 7.42
C HIS A 176 4.90 -8.74 7.90
N PHE A 177 4.08 -7.75 7.54
CA PHE A 177 4.24 -6.39 8.03
C PHE A 177 4.14 -6.30 9.56
N SER A 178 3.16 -6.99 10.15
CA SER A 178 2.97 -7.02 11.61
C SER A 178 4.14 -7.70 12.32
N ASP A 179 4.65 -8.80 11.76
CA ASP A 179 5.80 -9.52 12.30
C ASP A 179 7.09 -8.70 12.17
N LEU A 180 7.30 -8.02 11.03
CA LEU A 180 8.40 -7.07 10.84
C LEU A 180 8.34 -5.92 11.85
N LYS A 181 7.15 -5.37 12.12
CA LYS A 181 6.96 -4.31 13.12
C LYS A 181 7.36 -4.80 14.52
N ARG A 182 6.99 -6.02 14.91
CA ARG A 182 7.41 -6.62 16.19
C ARG A 182 8.92 -6.86 16.30
N GLN A 183 9.60 -7.00 15.17
CA GLN A 183 11.05 -7.25 15.08
C GLN A 183 11.86 -5.99 14.76
N ASP A 184 11.32 -4.79 14.99
CA ASP A 184 11.96 -3.51 14.66
C ASP A 184 12.44 -3.42 13.19
N PHE A 185 11.73 -4.06 12.25
CA PHE A 185 12.11 -4.24 10.85
C PHE A 185 13.54 -4.79 10.70
N LEU A 186 13.84 -5.85 11.45
CA LEU A 186 15.16 -6.49 11.47
C LEU A 186 16.28 -5.51 11.88
N GLY A 187 15.93 -4.52 12.71
CA GLY A 187 16.83 -3.48 13.18
C GLY A 187 17.12 -2.38 12.15
N LEU A 188 16.29 -2.22 11.11
CA LEU A 188 16.36 -1.09 10.18
C LEU A 188 15.63 0.15 10.71
N LEU A 189 14.70 0.03 11.66
CA LEU A 189 14.02 1.20 12.22
C LEU A 189 15.00 2.11 12.97
N THR A 190 15.00 3.39 12.60
CA THR A 190 15.84 4.40 13.25
C THR A 190 15.12 5.11 14.39
N ASP A 191 13.79 5.24 14.30
CA ASP A 191 12.97 5.80 15.37
C ASP A 191 12.04 4.73 15.95
N LYS A 192 12.29 4.38 17.22
CA LYS A 192 11.53 3.37 17.97
C LYS A 192 10.39 3.96 18.80
N ARG A 193 10.18 5.29 18.76
CA ARG A 193 9.18 5.96 19.59
C ARG A 193 7.73 5.67 19.18
N THR A 194 7.52 4.95 18.08
CA THR A 194 6.21 4.68 17.50
C THR A 194 5.91 3.18 17.49
N PHE A 195 5.58 2.67 18.68
CA PHE A 195 4.84 1.41 18.85
C PHE A 195 3.56 1.67 19.65
#